data_AF-A0A3D5VKZ0-F1
#
_entry.id   AF-A0A3D5VKZ0-F1
#
_cell.length_a   1.000
_cell.length_b   1.000
_cell.length_c   1.000
_cell.angle_alpha   90.00
_cell.angle_beta   90.00
_cell.angle_gamma   90.00
#
_symmetry.space_group_name_H-M   'P 1'
#
loop_
_entity.id
_entity.type
_entity.pdbx_description
1 polymer ?
#
loop_
_entity_poly.entity_id
_entity_poly.type
_entity_poly.pdbx_seq_one_letter_code
_entity_poly.pdbx_strand_id
1 'polypeptide(L)'
;MCLLHKDLDWVKFVKDEVTDRDEYLLALESCDTCFLEYMQQLEKVLEEPSPDFTDPVMQEIQGMQAKAAKPNSFSPFKPFLHYIVAACLTLFLLEVGAFDWLLKDSLLLTTEPNLFGQFLNQLGELIGTLKINLGG
;
A
#
# COMPACT_ATOMS: atom_id res chain seq x y z
N MET A 1 -28.03 -15.48 8.71
CA MET A 1 -27.46 -15.33 10.06
C MET A 1 -26.17 -16.09 10.14
N CYS A 2 -25.05 -15.37 10.12
CA CYS A 2 -23.73 -15.96 10.37
C CYS A 2 -23.65 -16.36 11.86
N LEU A 3 -23.22 -17.60 12.14
CA LEU A 3 -23.10 -18.09 13.51
C LEU A 3 -21.80 -17.65 14.19
N LEU A 4 -20.80 -17.22 13.42
CA LEU A 4 -19.47 -16.82 13.90
C LEU A 4 -19.42 -15.35 14.37
N HIS A 5 -20.26 -14.48 13.83
CA HIS A 5 -20.28 -13.04 14.11
C HIS A 5 -21.63 -12.57 14.65
N LYS A 6 -22.25 -13.39 15.52
CA LYS A 6 -23.62 -13.16 16.03
C LYS A 6 -23.71 -11.95 16.97
N ASP A 7 -22.59 -11.58 17.57
CA ASP A 7 -22.38 -10.48 18.48
C ASP A 7 -22.22 -9.12 17.79
N LEU A 8 -21.99 -9.11 16.47
CA LEU A 8 -21.93 -7.88 15.69
C LEU A 8 -23.33 -7.29 15.47
N ASP A 9 -23.47 -6.01 15.83
CA ASP A 9 -24.70 -5.24 15.65
C ASP A 9 -24.59 -4.37 14.39
N TRP A 10 -25.04 -4.91 13.26
CA TRP A 10 -25.03 -4.23 11.96
C TRP A 10 -25.84 -2.94 11.95
N VAL A 11 -26.87 -2.80 12.79
CA VAL A 11 -27.69 -1.58 12.85
C VAL A 11 -26.88 -0.42 13.44
N LYS A 12 -26.10 -0.67 14.49
CA LYS A 12 -25.20 0.33 15.06
C LYS A 12 -24.05 0.65 14.13
N PHE A 13 -23.50 -0.36 13.45
CA PHE A 13 -22.40 -0.17 12.51
C PHE A 13 -22.80 0.72 11.32
N VAL A 14 -23.99 0.51 10.75
CA VAL A 14 -24.52 1.37 9.66
C VAL A 14 -24.75 2.81 10.12
N LYS A 15 -25.09 3.03 11.40
CA LYS A 15 -25.28 4.36 11.98
C LYS A 15 -24.00 5.03 12.49
N ASP A 16 -22.86 4.37 12.31
CA ASP A 16 -21.55 4.81 12.81
C ASP A 16 -21.51 4.98 14.36
N GLU A 17 -22.30 4.19 15.08
CA GLU A 17 -22.41 4.22 16.56
C GLU A 17 -21.47 3.21 17.25
N VAL A 18 -20.55 2.59 16.51
CA VAL A 18 -19.65 1.55 17.00
C VAL A 18 -18.25 2.11 17.28
N THR A 19 -17.69 1.82 18.45
CA THR A 19 -16.36 2.29 18.86
C THR A 19 -15.21 1.47 18.25
N ASP A 20 -15.38 0.16 18.12
CA ASP A 20 -14.39 -0.74 17.50
C ASP A 20 -14.92 -1.27 16.17
N ARG A 21 -14.34 -0.80 15.07
CA ARG A 21 -14.78 -1.13 13.70
C ARG A 21 -13.99 -2.27 13.09
N ASP A 22 -12.86 -2.65 13.67
CA ASP A 22 -11.91 -3.57 13.02
C ASP A 22 -12.52 -4.97 12.88
N GLU A 23 -13.24 -5.42 13.91
CA GLU A 23 -13.95 -6.70 13.90
C GLU A 23 -15.09 -6.74 12.87
N TYR A 24 -15.80 -5.61 12.69
CA TYR A 24 -16.85 -5.49 11.68
C TYR A 24 -16.28 -5.52 10.27
N LEU A 25 -15.16 -4.82 10.03
CA LEU A 25 -14.49 -4.82 8.74
C LEU A 25 -13.95 -6.20 8.38
N LEU A 26 -13.33 -6.89 9.35
CA LEU A 26 -12.85 -8.25 9.17
C LEU A 26 -13.99 -9.22 8.85
N ALA A 27 -15.14 -9.07 9.51
CA ALA A 27 -16.32 -9.88 9.22
C ALA A 27 -16.91 -9.61 7.82
N LEU A 28 -16.87 -8.35 7.34
CA LEU A 28 -17.29 -7.99 5.98
C LEU A 28 -16.34 -8.54 4.92
N GLU A 29 -15.05 -8.59 5.20
CA GLU A 29 -14.04 -9.14 4.28
C GLU A 29 -14.09 -10.67 4.21
N SER A 30 -14.28 -11.34 5.35
CA SER A 30 -14.14 -12.79 5.48
C SER A 30 -15.44 -13.58 5.30
N CYS A 31 -16.61 -12.94 5.36
CA CYS A 31 -17.90 -13.63 5.36
C CYS A 31 -18.96 -12.98 4.48
N ASP A 32 -19.29 -13.64 3.37
CA ASP A 32 -20.33 -13.20 2.42
C ASP A 32 -21.71 -13.03 3.06
N THR A 33 -22.04 -13.87 4.05
CA THR A 33 -23.34 -13.75 4.76
C THR A 33 -23.39 -12.49 5.63
N CYS A 34 -22.27 -12.11 6.24
CA CYS A 34 -22.17 -10.86 7.01
C CYS A 34 -22.30 -9.65 6.09
N PHE A 35 -21.65 -9.70 4.92
CA PHE A 35 -21.77 -8.66 3.91
C PHE A 35 -23.22 -8.47 3.43
N LEU A 36 -23.93 -9.56 3.13
CA LEU A 36 -25.34 -9.49 2.73
C LEU A 36 -26.24 -8.90 3.82
N GLU A 37 -26.03 -9.28 5.08
CA GLU A 37 -26.79 -8.74 6.21
C GLU A 37 -26.53 -7.25 6.41
N TYR A 38 -25.27 -6.83 6.31
CA TYR A 38 -24.89 -5.41 6.32
C TYR A 38 -25.59 -4.64 5.20
N MET A 39 -25.55 -5.12 3.96
CA MET A 39 -26.19 -4.46 2.81
C MET A 39 -27.70 -4.30 3.01
N GLN A 40 -28.38 -5.31 3.58
CA GLN A 40 -29.81 -5.23 3.88
C GLN A 40 -30.14 -4.20 4.96
N GLN A 41 -29.24 -3.96 5.92
CA GLN A 41 -29.44 -2.92 6.92
C GLN A 41 -29.10 -1.54 6.37
N LEU A 42 -28.08 -1.47 5.52
CA LEU A 42 -27.67 -0.25 4.83
C LEU A 42 -28.81 0.30 3.95
N GLU A 43 -29.43 -0.56 3.13
CA GLU A 43 -30.54 -0.18 2.25
C GLU A 43 -31.73 0.44 3.00
N LYS A 44 -31.97 0.06 4.26
CA LYS A 44 -33.06 0.63 5.08
C LYS A 44 -32.75 2.02 5.63
N VAL A 45 -31.47 2.38 5.70
CA VAL A 45 -31.00 3.66 6.27
C VAL A 45 -30.68 4.66 5.17
N LEU A 46 -30.33 4.21 3.97
CA LEU A 46 -30.06 5.10 2.84
C LEU A 46 -31.33 5.82 2.39
N GLU A 47 -31.27 7.14 2.39
CA GLU A 47 -32.24 7.99 1.71
C GLU A 47 -31.94 8.03 0.21
N GLU A 48 -32.99 8.06 -0.61
CA GLU A 48 -32.82 8.28 -2.04
C GLU A 48 -32.22 9.68 -2.27
N PRO A 49 -31.14 9.79 -3.06
CA PRO A 49 -30.53 11.08 -3.32
C PRO A 49 -31.50 11.99 -4.07
N SER A 50 -31.43 13.29 -3.77
CA SER A 50 -32.14 14.32 -4.54
C SER A 50 -31.77 14.22 -6.04
N PRO A 51 -32.71 14.45 -6.97
CA PRO A 51 -32.42 14.47 -8.40
C PRO A 51 -31.31 15.47 -8.79
N ASP A 52 -31.12 16.52 -7.99
CA ASP A 52 -30.10 17.56 -8.22
C ASP A 52 -28.77 17.27 -7.50
N PHE A 53 -28.62 16.12 -6.84
CA PHE A 53 -27.40 15.76 -6.08
C PHE A 53 -26.18 15.58 -6.99
N THR A 54 -26.38 15.09 -8.21
CA THR A 54 -25.28 14.73 -9.12
C THR A 54 -24.50 15.95 -9.61
N ASP A 55 -25.18 17.05 -9.92
CA ASP A 55 -24.57 18.25 -10.48
C ASP A 55 -23.49 18.89 -9.60
N PRO A 56 -23.72 19.18 -8.30
CA PRO A 56 -22.71 19.77 -7.43
C PRO A 56 -21.54 18.81 -7.17
N VAL A 57 -21.79 17.50 -7.04
CA VAL A 57 -20.74 16.50 -6.80
C VAL A 57 -19.79 16.39 -8.00
N MET A 58 -20.34 16.36 -9.21
CA MET A 58 -19.53 16.30 -10.44
C MET A 58 -18.69 17.56 -10.63
N GLN A 59 -19.22 18.72 -10.26
CA GLN A 59 -18.48 19.98 -10.29
C GLN A 59 -17.31 19.99 -9.31
N GLU A 60 -17.48 19.45 -8.11
CA GLU A 60 -16.42 19.39 -7.10
C GLU A 60 -15.29 18.43 -7.50
N ILE A 61 -15.63 17.26 -8.06
CA ILE A 61 -14.65 16.28 -8.57
C ILE A 61 -13.75 16.91 -9.65
N GLN A 62 -14.34 17.66 -10.59
CA GLN A 62 -13.59 18.36 -11.63
C GLN A 62 -12.65 19.42 -11.05
N GLY A 63 -13.09 20.14 -10.01
CA GLY A 63 -12.27 21.11 -9.28
C GLY A 63 -11.06 20.51 -8.59
N MET A 64 -11.16 19.27 -8.09
CA MET A 64 -10.04 18.55 -7.48
C MET A 64 -9.00 18.09 -8.51
N GLN A 65 -9.45 17.59 -9.67
CA GLN A 65 -8.55 17.16 -10.76
C GLN A 65 -7.75 18.35 -11.33
N ALA A 66 -8.37 19.52 -11.44
CA ALA A 66 -7.69 20.73 -11.90
C ALA A 66 -6.57 21.20 -10.93
N LYS A 67 -6.70 20.94 -9.63
CA LYS A 67 -5.67 21.28 -8.63
C LYS A 67 -4.49 20.30 -8.61
N ALA A 68 -4.72 19.03 -8.99
CA ALA A 68 -3.67 18.01 -9.09
C ALA A 68 -2.80 18.16 -10.36
N ALA A 69 -3.28 18.89 -11.36
CA ALA A 69 -2.58 19.09 -12.64
C ALA A 69 -1.46 20.15 -12.62
N LYS A 70 -1.02 20.64 -11.44
CA LYS A 70 0.17 21.49 -11.38
C LYS A 70 1.38 20.66 -11.82
N PRO A 71 2.07 21.01 -12.92
CA PRO A 71 3.21 20.24 -13.37
C PRO A 71 4.35 20.45 -12.38
N ASN A 72 4.59 19.47 -11.52
CA ASN A 72 5.89 19.33 -10.88
C ASN A 72 6.91 19.19 -12.01
N SER A 73 7.81 20.16 -12.13
CA SER A 73 8.92 20.16 -13.06
C SER A 73 9.86 18.99 -12.72
N PHE A 74 9.56 17.80 -13.23
CA PHE A 74 10.45 16.66 -13.14
C PHE A 74 11.50 16.81 -14.24
N SER A 75 12.71 17.22 -13.83
CA SER A 75 13.89 17.17 -14.69
C SER A 75 14.08 15.72 -15.19
N PRO A 76 14.15 15.48 -16.52
CA PRO A 76 14.20 14.14 -17.11
C PRO A 76 15.50 13.38 -16.80
N PHE A 77 16.49 14.03 -16.18
CA PHE A 77 17.80 13.46 -15.90
C PHE A 77 17.88 12.68 -14.58
N LYS A 78 16.95 12.90 -13.64
CA LYS A 78 16.93 12.19 -12.35
C LYS A 78 16.80 10.66 -12.48
N PRO A 79 15.85 10.10 -13.26
CA PRO A 79 15.72 8.65 -13.36
C PRO A 79 16.93 7.98 -14.03
N PHE A 80 17.54 8.62 -15.04
CA PHE A 80 18.67 8.05 -15.77
C PHE A 80 19.90 7.80 -14.88
N LEU A 81 20.21 8.73 -13.97
CA LEU A 81 21.31 8.55 -13.02
C LEU A 81 21.05 7.40 -12.04
N HIS A 82 19.80 7.20 -11.61
CA HIS A 82 19.45 6.07 -10.74
C HIS A 82 19.65 4.73 -11.45
N TYR A 83 19.30 4.62 -12.73
CA TYR A 83 19.52 3.40 -13.51
C TYR A 83 21.01 3.11 -13.75
N ILE A 84 21.82 4.14 -14.00
CA ILE A 84 23.29 3.97 -14.13
C ILE A 84 23.87 3.43 -12.82
N VAL A 85 23.54 4.04 -11.68
CA VAL A 85 24.05 3.59 -10.37
C VAL A 85 23.62 2.15 -10.08
N ALA A 86 22.36 1.79 -10.35
CA ALA A 86 21.86 0.44 -10.17
C ALA A 86 22.56 -0.58 -11.10
N ALA A 87 22.81 -0.22 -12.35
CA ALA A 87 23.50 -1.06 -13.31
C ALA A 87 24.96 -1.31 -12.91
N CYS A 88 25.68 -0.27 -12.47
CA CYS A 88 27.04 -0.40 -11.96
C CYS A 88 27.10 -1.29 -10.71
N LEU A 89 26.13 -1.14 -9.79
CA LEU A 89 26.05 -1.99 -8.60
C LEU A 89 25.79 -3.45 -8.98
N THR A 90 24.90 -3.70 -9.93
CA THR A 90 24.60 -5.06 -10.40
C THR A 90 25.81 -5.73 -11.04
N LEU A 91 26.55 -5.00 -11.89
CA LEU A 91 27.78 -5.51 -12.50
C LEU A 91 28.87 -5.78 -11.46
N PHE A 92 29.02 -4.89 -10.48
CA PHE A 92 29.96 -5.09 -9.38
C PHE A 92 29.60 -6.32 -8.53
N LEU A 93 28.32 -6.49 -8.18
CA LEU A 93 27.84 -7.66 -7.45
C LEU A 93 28.01 -8.97 -8.25
N LEU A 94 27.88 -8.89 -9.58
CA LEU A 94 28.11 -10.02 -10.48
C LEU A 94 29.58 -10.42 -10.52
N GLU A 95 30.50 -9.45 -10.63
CA GLU A 95 31.95 -9.69 -10.66
C GLU A 95 32.48 -10.24 -9.33
N VAL A 96 31.91 -9.79 -8.21
CA VAL A 96 32.24 -10.28 -6.86
C VAL A 96 31.68 -11.70 -6.62
N GLY A 97 30.80 -12.22 -7.49
CA GLY A 97 30.18 -13.53 -7.34
C GLY A 97 29.16 -13.58 -6.19
N ALA A 98 28.59 -12.44 -5.79
CA ALA A 98 27.63 -12.37 -4.69
C ALA A 98 26.36 -13.20 -4.95
N PHE A 99 25.99 -13.37 -6.24
CA PHE A 99 24.86 -14.19 -6.64
C PHE A 99 25.10 -15.70 -6.50
N ASP A 100 26.36 -16.17 -6.59
CA ASP A 100 26.69 -17.58 -6.33
C ASP A 100 26.52 -17.94 -4.85
N TRP A 101 26.80 -16.98 -3.96
CA TRP A 101 26.54 -17.12 -2.52
C TRP A 101 25.03 -17.18 -2.25
N LEU A 102 24.25 -16.27 -2.85
CA LEU A 102 22.80 -16.26 -2.72
C LEU A 102 22.15 -17.55 -3.26
N LEU A 103 22.63 -18.06 -4.39
CA LEU A 103 22.12 -19.30 -5.00
C LEU A 103 22.46 -20.53 -4.15
N LYS A 104 23.66 -20.58 -3.55
CA LYS A 104 24.04 -21.65 -2.61
C LYS A 104 23.20 -21.65 -1.33
N ASP A 105 22.92 -20.47 -0.76
CA ASP A 105 22.06 -20.34 0.43
C ASP A 105 20.59 -20.64 0.12
N SER A 106 20.10 -20.30 -1.08
CA SER A 106 18.70 -20.58 -1.46
C SER A 106 18.37 -22.07 -1.63
N LEU A 107 19.39 -22.93 -1.83
CA LEU A 107 19.23 -24.37 -2.02
C LEU A 107 19.35 -25.15 -0.69
N LEU A 108 19.91 -24.53 0.36
CA LEU A 108 19.93 -25.04 1.73
C LEU A 108 18.94 -24.25 2.59
N LEU A 109 17.71 -24.76 2.68
CA LEU A 109 16.77 -24.37 3.72
C LEU A 109 17.51 -24.28 5.07
N THR A 110 17.50 -23.08 5.64
CA THR A 110 17.94 -22.73 7.00
C THR A 110 19.42 -22.96 7.31
N THR A 111 20.19 -21.87 7.48
CA THR A 111 20.74 -21.37 8.78
C THR A 111 21.93 -20.43 8.51
N GLU A 112 21.82 -19.15 8.96
CA GLU A 112 22.81 -18.04 8.99
C GLU A 112 22.78 -16.96 7.86
N PRO A 113 21.81 -16.02 7.88
CA PRO A 113 21.76 -14.85 6.98
C PRO A 113 22.75 -13.71 7.34
N ASN A 114 23.79 -13.96 8.16
CA ASN A 114 24.47 -12.89 8.87
C ASN A 114 25.43 -12.03 8.01
N LEU A 115 26.21 -12.61 7.09
CA LEU A 115 27.28 -11.85 6.41
C LEU A 115 26.77 -10.97 5.26
N PHE A 116 25.98 -11.54 4.34
CA PHE A 116 25.42 -10.74 3.23
C PHE A 116 24.34 -9.78 3.72
N GLY A 117 23.56 -10.16 4.72
CA GLY A 117 22.62 -9.25 5.39
C GLY A 117 23.35 -8.05 6.00
N GLN A 118 24.49 -8.26 6.67
CA GLN A 118 25.32 -7.17 7.20
C GLN A 118 25.91 -6.30 6.08
N PHE A 119 26.40 -6.90 5.00
CA PHE A 119 26.93 -6.17 3.84
C PHE A 119 25.85 -5.32 3.16
N LEU A 120 24.66 -5.88 2.93
CA LEU A 120 23.53 -5.15 2.36
C LEU A 120 23.03 -4.03 3.27
N ASN A 121 23.02 -4.24 4.59
CA ASN A 121 22.68 -3.19 5.55
C ASN A 121 23.70 -2.04 5.50
N GLN A 122 25.00 -2.35 5.45
CA GLN A 122 26.06 -1.34 5.31
C GLN A 122 25.97 -0.59 3.97
N LEU A 123 25.66 -1.29 2.87
CA LEU A 123 25.41 -0.66 1.57
C LEU A 123 24.15 0.22 1.60
N GLY A 124 23.09 -0.23 2.28
CA GLY A 124 21.87 0.55 2.47
C GLY A 124 22.11 1.85 3.24
N GLU A 125 22.98 1.82 4.25
CA GLU A 125 23.40 3.00 5.02
C GLU A 125 24.28 3.96 4.17
N LEU A 126 25.20 3.42 3.36
CA LEU A 126 26.02 4.22 2.42
C LEU A 126 25.19 4.86 1.30
N ILE A 127 24.18 4.15 0.78
CA ILE A 127 23.24 4.71 -0.21
C ILE A 127 22.31 5.73 0.46
N GLY A 128 21.88 5.48 1.69
CA GLY A 128 21.10 6.40 2.51
C GLY A 128 21.83 7.72 2.74
N THR A 129 23.12 7.68 3.07
CA THR A 129 23.97 8.87 3.23
C THR A 129 24.24 9.61 1.91
N LEU A 130 24.41 8.90 0.79
CA LEU A 130 24.48 9.50 -0.54
C LEU A 130 23.19 10.25 -0.94
N LYS A 131 22.01 9.74 -0.54
CA LYS A 131 20.72 10.40 -0.77
C LYS A 131 20.61 11.74 -0.03
N ILE A 132 21.27 11.90 1.12
CA ILE A 132 21.28 13.14 1.91
C ILE A 132 22.20 14.20 1.27
N ASN A 133 23.26 13.79 0.57
CA ASN A 133 24.26 14.71 0.01
C ASN A 133 24.05 15.08 -1.48
N LEU A 134 23.09 14.46 -2.16
CA LEU A 134 22.67 14.78 -3.54
C LEU A 134 21.31 15.51 -3.60
N GLY A 135 20.77 15.90 -2.44
CA GLY A 135 19.55 16.69 -2.26
C GLY A 135 19.86 18.11 -1.80
N GLY A 136 20.59 18.87 -2.60
CA GLY A 136 20.73 20.32 -2.52
C GLY A 136 20.36 20.94 -3.86
#